data_AF-R6RGY1-F1
#
_entry.id   AF-R6RGY1-F1
#
_cell.length_a   1.000
_cell.length_b   1.000
_cell.length_c   1.000
_cell.angle_alpha   90.00
_cell.angle_beta   90.00
_cell.angle_gamma   90.00
#
_symmetry.space_group_name_H-M   'P 1'
#
loop_
_entity.id
_entity.type
_entity.pdbx_description
1 polymer ?
#
loop_
_entity_poly.entity_id
_entity_poly.type
_entity_poly.pdbx_seq_one_letter_code
_entity_poly.pdbx_strand_id
1 'polypeptide(L)'
;MKLPKFEKNNKLFWLYIVLGAIVTIFAIIFAPFWSSVNVPWKNWSQSILNLIIATFLSLYLFGFLIKKVIRTKGQTLKVLTIIEFVLLFLIDLYLVLGQWIPSLNIIKVNGACAITGLALYVRGVVELFRAYFYHRETSNKYPIWWLCIAIGFVSFGMWMLVAPFIQDIVIIWIFVAILFIVGILLIVYGIYAKPQKKKQEKKVTKNK
;
A
#
# COMPACT_ATOMS: atom_id res chain seq x y z
N MET A 1 14.19 -18.98 23.04
CA MET A 1 13.97 -18.71 21.60
C MET A 1 15.30 -18.97 20.89
N LYS A 2 15.43 -20.06 20.11
CA LYS A 2 16.68 -20.34 19.37
C LYS A 2 16.68 -19.44 18.12
N LEU A 3 17.67 -18.54 18.02
CA LEU A 3 17.88 -17.74 16.82
C LEU A 3 18.11 -18.69 15.62
N PRO A 4 17.57 -18.38 14.42
CA PRO A 4 17.72 -19.23 13.25
C PRO A 4 19.22 -19.44 12.94
N LYS A 5 19.60 -20.69 12.69
CA LYS A 5 20.96 -21.03 12.22
C LYS A 5 21.15 -20.42 10.84
N PHE A 6 21.96 -19.37 10.75
CA PHE A 6 22.30 -18.74 9.47
C PHE A 6 23.21 -19.65 8.66
N GLU A 7 22.71 -20.16 7.53
CA GLU A 7 23.56 -20.81 6.53
C GLU A 7 24.50 -19.78 5.91
N LYS A 8 25.79 -19.89 6.24
CA LYS A 8 26.85 -19.02 5.70
C LYS A 8 27.11 -19.39 4.23
N ASN A 9 26.30 -18.86 3.33
CA ASN A 9 26.40 -19.10 1.89
C ASN A 9 26.85 -17.82 1.16
N ASN A 10 27.91 -17.92 0.35
CA ASN A 10 28.48 -16.80 -0.41
C ASN A 10 27.47 -16.18 -1.41
N LYS A 11 26.52 -16.98 -1.93
CA LYS A 11 25.46 -16.48 -2.82
C LYS A 11 24.44 -15.62 -2.08
N LEU A 12 24.03 -16.03 -0.88
CA LEU A 12 23.11 -15.26 -0.04
C LEU A 12 23.76 -13.96 0.47
N PHE A 13 25.05 -14.02 0.82
CA PHE A 13 25.84 -12.83 1.18
C PHE A 13 25.78 -11.74 0.10
N TRP A 14 26.16 -12.08 -1.13
CA TRP A 14 26.14 -11.13 -2.24
C TRP A 14 24.71 -10.68 -2.59
N LEU A 15 23.74 -11.59 -2.53
CA LEU A 15 22.34 -11.27 -2.79
C LEU A 15 21.81 -10.21 -1.81
N TYR A 16 22.02 -10.36 -0.51
CA TYR A 16 21.54 -9.39 0.49
C TYR A 16 22.23 -8.03 0.37
N ILE A 17 23.55 -8.01 0.09
CA ILE A 17 24.29 -6.75 -0.09
C ILE A 17 23.85 -6.02 -1.35
N VAL A 18 23.76 -6.72 -2.48
CA VAL A 18 23.33 -6.12 -3.76
C VAL A 18 21.89 -5.64 -3.67
N LEU A 19 20.99 -6.46 -3.08
CA LEU A 19 19.60 -6.07 -2.86
C LEU A 19 19.49 -4.85 -1.94
N GLY A 20 20.24 -4.81 -0.84
CA GLY A 20 20.26 -3.67 0.08
C GLY A 20 20.80 -2.39 -0.56
N ALA A 21 21.85 -2.48 -1.38
CA ALA A 21 22.37 -1.35 -2.14
C ALA A 21 21.35 -0.83 -3.17
N ILE A 22 20.70 -1.72 -3.91
CA ILE A 22 19.64 -1.36 -4.86
C ILE A 22 18.48 -0.66 -4.15
N VAL A 23 17.99 -1.22 -3.03
CA VAL A 23 16.90 -0.63 -2.24
C VAL A 23 17.27 0.77 -1.73
N THR A 24 18.52 0.97 -1.32
CA THR A 24 19.02 2.27 -0.87
C THR A 24 19.08 3.29 -2.01
N ILE A 25 19.51 2.88 -3.21
CA ILE A 25 19.49 3.75 -4.40
C ILE A 25 18.05 4.13 -4.77
N PHE A 26 17.12 3.18 -4.74
CA PHE A 26 15.70 3.47 -4.96
C PHE A 26 15.14 4.45 -3.92
N ALA A 27 15.52 4.32 -2.64
CA ALA A 27 15.11 5.26 -1.61
C ALA A 27 15.57 6.71 -1.91
N ILE A 28 16.80 6.87 -2.43
CA ILE A 28 17.33 8.18 -2.85
C ILE A 28 16.57 8.73 -4.07
N ILE A 29 16.25 7.88 -5.06
CA ILE A 29 15.49 8.27 -6.25
C ILE A 29 14.07 8.71 -5.88
N PHE A 30 13.42 8.02 -4.93
CA PHE A 30 12.07 8.34 -4.46
C PHE A 30 12.01 9.46 -3.44
N ALA A 31 13.14 9.90 -2.89
CA ALA A 31 13.19 11.03 -1.99
C ALA A 31 12.69 12.30 -2.70
N PRO A 32 11.78 13.09 -2.11
CA PRO A 32 11.19 14.24 -2.79
C PRO A 32 12.12 15.47 -2.87
N PHE A 33 13.42 15.30 -2.61
CA PHE A 33 14.46 16.33 -2.84
C PHE A 33 14.55 16.76 -4.31
N TRP A 34 14.18 15.87 -5.24
CA TRP A 34 14.22 16.12 -6.68
C TRP A 34 13.10 17.04 -7.19
N SER A 35 12.19 17.47 -6.33
CA SER A 35 11.03 18.30 -6.69
C SER A 35 11.42 19.66 -7.29
N SER A 36 12.59 20.20 -6.96
CA SER A 36 13.10 21.47 -7.51
C SER A 36 13.99 21.31 -8.75
N VAL A 37 14.37 20.09 -9.12
CA VAL A 37 15.33 19.81 -10.20
C VAL A 37 14.64 19.13 -11.38
N ASN A 38 15.01 19.48 -12.61
CA ASN A 38 14.42 18.89 -13.82
C ASN A 38 15.05 17.50 -14.12
N VAL A 39 14.70 16.50 -13.30
CA VAL A 39 15.10 15.09 -13.49
C VAL A 39 13.91 14.23 -13.89
N PRO A 40 14.11 13.17 -14.71
CA PRO A 40 13.00 12.37 -15.23
C PRO A 40 12.22 11.59 -14.15
N TRP A 41 12.81 11.37 -12.97
CA TRP A 41 12.16 10.68 -11.84
C TRP A 41 11.48 11.61 -10.83
N LYS A 42 11.39 12.92 -11.11
CA LYS A 42 10.84 13.92 -10.19
C LYS A 42 9.43 13.58 -9.66
N ASN A 43 8.57 13.00 -10.50
CA ASN A 43 7.18 12.68 -10.15
C ASN A 43 6.98 11.20 -9.77
N TRP A 44 8.03 10.38 -9.78
CA TRP A 44 7.88 8.93 -9.58
C TRP A 44 7.36 8.57 -8.20
N SER A 45 7.77 9.32 -7.16
CA SER A 45 7.32 9.11 -5.79
C SER A 45 5.80 9.28 -5.65
N GLN A 46 5.24 10.34 -6.24
CA GLN A 46 3.79 10.58 -6.24
C GLN A 46 3.04 9.49 -7.02
N SER A 47 3.55 9.12 -8.20
CA SER A 47 2.96 8.05 -9.03
C SER A 47 2.93 6.70 -8.32
N ILE A 48 3.99 6.35 -7.59
CA ILE A 48 4.04 5.11 -6.82
C ILE A 48 3.06 5.12 -5.66
N LEU A 49 2.94 6.25 -4.98
CA LEU A 49 1.99 6.38 -3.88
C LEU A 49 0.56 6.19 -4.37
N ASN A 50 0.19 6.81 -5.50
CA ASN A 50 -1.11 6.60 -6.16
C ASN A 50 -1.31 5.14 -6.58
N LEU A 51 -0.27 4.50 -7.12
CA LEU A 51 -0.31 3.10 -7.53
C LEU A 51 -0.52 2.15 -6.34
N ILE A 52 0.10 2.43 -5.20
CA ILE A 52 -0.08 1.65 -3.96
C ILE A 52 -1.55 1.74 -3.50
N ILE A 53 -2.12 2.94 -3.49
CA ILE A 53 -3.52 3.14 -3.10
C ILE A 53 -4.47 2.44 -4.06
N ALA A 54 -4.25 2.60 -5.37
CA ALA A 54 -5.01 1.88 -6.39
C ALA A 54 -4.91 0.36 -6.18
N THR A 55 -3.71 -0.17 -5.91
CA THR A 55 -3.52 -1.60 -5.65
C THR A 55 -4.34 -2.08 -4.44
N PHE A 56 -4.33 -1.33 -3.33
CA PHE A 56 -5.15 -1.67 -2.16
C PHE A 56 -6.65 -1.58 -2.46
N LEU A 57 -7.08 -0.60 -3.24
CA LEU A 57 -8.48 -0.43 -3.62
C LEU A 57 -8.94 -1.54 -4.58
N SER A 58 -8.14 -1.87 -5.59
CA SER A 58 -8.35 -3.02 -6.49
C SER A 58 -8.42 -4.34 -5.69
N LEU A 59 -7.52 -4.55 -4.73
CA LEU A 59 -7.57 -5.73 -3.86
C LEU A 59 -8.87 -5.81 -3.06
N TYR A 60 -9.38 -4.67 -2.58
CA TYR A 60 -10.68 -4.62 -1.91
C TYR A 60 -11.84 -4.93 -2.88
N LEU A 61 -11.85 -4.32 -4.06
CA LEU A 61 -12.86 -4.51 -5.10
C LEU A 61 -12.95 -5.98 -5.55
N PHE A 62 -11.84 -6.51 -6.08
CA PHE A 62 -11.82 -7.85 -6.68
C PHE A 62 -11.69 -8.96 -5.63
N GLY A 63 -10.96 -8.72 -4.54
CA GLY A 63 -10.69 -9.72 -3.51
C GLY A 63 -11.82 -9.90 -2.51
N PHE A 64 -12.51 -8.82 -2.13
CA PHE A 64 -13.54 -8.84 -1.10
C PHE A 64 -14.94 -8.53 -1.64
N LEU A 65 -15.13 -7.42 -2.35
CA LEU A 65 -16.46 -6.97 -2.78
C LEU A 65 -17.12 -7.93 -3.77
N ILE A 66 -16.39 -8.44 -4.77
CA ILE A 66 -16.95 -9.44 -5.71
C ILE A 66 -17.46 -10.68 -4.97
N LYS A 67 -16.67 -11.21 -4.02
CA LYS A 67 -17.08 -12.36 -3.20
C LYS A 67 -18.31 -12.01 -2.35
N LYS A 68 -18.39 -10.79 -1.84
CA LYS A 68 -19.53 -10.29 -1.06
C LYS A 68 -20.80 -10.18 -1.91
N VAL A 69 -20.72 -9.67 -3.14
CA VAL A 69 -21.85 -9.61 -4.10
C VAL A 69 -22.42 -11.00 -4.35
N ILE A 70 -21.55 -11.99 -4.60
CA ILE A 70 -21.97 -13.37 -4.88
C ILE A 70 -22.67 -14.01 -3.67
N ARG A 71 -22.20 -13.74 -2.45
CA ARG A 71 -22.67 -14.39 -1.22
C ARG A 71 -23.89 -13.72 -0.57
N THR A 72 -24.14 -12.45 -0.84
CA THR A 72 -25.21 -11.69 -0.19
C THR A 72 -26.58 -12.26 -0.59
N LYS A 73 -27.47 -12.50 0.38
CA LYS A 73 -28.87 -12.88 0.14
C LYS A 73 -29.74 -11.65 0.40
N GLY A 74 -30.75 -11.41 -0.43
CA GLY A 74 -31.55 -10.18 -0.44
C GLY A 74 -31.28 -9.31 -1.68
N GLN A 75 -32.33 -8.90 -2.39
CA GLN A 75 -32.20 -8.13 -3.62
C GLN A 75 -31.67 -6.72 -3.32
N THR A 76 -32.18 -6.05 -2.29
CA THR A 76 -31.78 -4.68 -1.94
C THR A 76 -30.33 -4.64 -1.47
N LEU A 77 -29.93 -5.58 -0.60
CA LEU A 77 -28.56 -5.67 -0.10
C LEU A 77 -27.54 -5.98 -1.21
N LYS A 78 -27.93 -6.79 -2.21
CA LYS A 78 -27.12 -7.04 -3.41
C LYS A 78 -26.92 -5.77 -4.24
N VAL A 79 -28.00 -5.07 -4.57
CA VAL A 79 -27.95 -3.82 -5.36
C VAL A 79 -27.03 -2.81 -4.69
N LEU A 80 -27.14 -2.65 -3.38
CA LEU A 80 -26.31 -1.73 -2.62
C LEU A 80 -24.81 -2.11 -2.66
N THR A 81 -24.49 -3.40 -2.64
CA THR A 81 -23.11 -3.90 -2.81
C THR A 81 -22.58 -3.68 -4.22
N ILE A 82 -23.44 -3.77 -5.24
CA ILE A 82 -23.08 -3.43 -6.62
C ILE A 82 -22.82 -1.92 -6.74
N ILE A 83 -23.66 -1.07 -6.14
CA ILE A 83 -23.45 0.38 -6.11
C ILE A 83 -22.11 0.72 -5.44
N GLU A 84 -21.81 0.11 -4.28
CA GLU A 84 -20.51 0.25 -3.61
C GLU A 84 -19.35 -0.11 -4.55
N PHE A 85 -19.46 -1.25 -5.25
CA PHE A 85 -18.45 -1.70 -6.19
C PHE A 85 -18.25 -0.72 -7.35
N VAL A 86 -19.33 -0.27 -7.99
CA VAL A 86 -19.25 0.67 -9.14
C VAL A 86 -18.64 2.00 -8.71
N LEU A 87 -19.08 2.57 -7.59
CA LEU A 87 -18.55 3.85 -7.10
C LEU A 87 -17.06 3.77 -6.76
N LEU A 88 -16.64 2.71 -6.05
CA LEU A 88 -15.24 2.51 -5.71
C LEU A 88 -14.39 2.15 -6.95
N PHE A 89 -14.94 1.42 -7.92
CA PHE A 89 -14.27 1.12 -9.17
C PHE A 89 -14.04 2.37 -10.02
N LEU A 90 -14.98 3.33 -10.02
CA LEU A 90 -14.76 4.63 -10.67
C LEU A 90 -13.62 5.42 -10.01
N ILE A 91 -13.51 5.36 -8.68
CA ILE A 91 -12.39 5.98 -7.94
C ILE A 91 -11.06 5.29 -8.29
N ASP A 92 -11.06 3.96 -8.40
CA ASP A 92 -9.88 3.17 -8.81
C ASP A 92 -9.44 3.52 -10.23
N LEU A 93 -10.39 3.57 -11.17
CA LEU A 93 -10.14 3.95 -12.55
C LEU A 93 -9.63 5.39 -12.64
N TYR A 94 -10.16 6.30 -11.83
CA TYR A 94 -9.65 7.67 -11.74
C TYR A 94 -8.19 7.71 -11.28
N LEU A 95 -7.83 6.92 -10.25
CA LEU A 95 -6.45 6.82 -9.77
C LEU A 95 -5.49 6.28 -10.84
N VAL A 96 -5.88 5.20 -11.52
CA VAL A 96 -5.03 4.54 -12.51
C VAL A 96 -5.00 5.36 -13.80
N LEU A 97 -6.14 5.66 -14.40
CA LEU A 97 -6.22 6.35 -15.68
C LEU A 97 -5.83 7.82 -15.57
N GLY A 98 -6.13 8.50 -14.46
CA GLY A 98 -5.72 9.88 -14.23
C GLY A 98 -4.19 10.05 -14.14
N GLN A 99 -3.48 8.99 -13.76
CA GLN A 99 -2.01 8.97 -13.78
C GLN A 99 -1.43 8.91 -15.20
N TRP A 100 -2.11 8.23 -16.14
CA TRP A 100 -1.65 8.06 -17.52
C TRP A 100 -2.25 9.06 -18.51
N ILE A 101 -3.45 9.56 -18.21
CA ILE A 101 -4.25 10.44 -19.07
C ILE A 101 -4.67 11.69 -18.24
N PRO A 102 -3.89 12.76 -18.27
CA PRO A 102 -4.15 13.98 -17.48
C PRO A 102 -5.48 14.67 -17.81
N SER A 103 -6.00 14.48 -19.03
CA SER A 103 -7.27 15.08 -19.47
C SER A 103 -8.51 14.45 -18.83
N LEU A 104 -8.40 13.28 -18.21
CA LEU A 104 -9.49 12.63 -17.47
C LEU A 104 -9.59 13.11 -16.01
N ASN A 105 -8.76 14.07 -15.61
CA ASN A 105 -8.75 14.62 -14.25
C ASN A 105 -9.89 15.63 -14.02
N ILE A 106 -11.14 15.15 -14.14
CA ILE A 106 -12.37 15.96 -14.05
C ILE A 106 -12.64 16.40 -12.60
N ILE A 107 -12.20 15.62 -11.62
CA ILE A 107 -12.33 15.95 -10.20
C ILE A 107 -10.94 16.31 -9.68
N LYS A 108 -10.73 17.56 -9.24
CA LYS A 108 -9.48 18.02 -8.61
C LYS A 108 -9.34 17.47 -7.18
N VAL A 109 -9.36 16.15 -7.00
CA VAL A 109 -9.01 15.53 -5.71
C VAL A 109 -7.49 15.40 -5.67
N ASN A 110 -6.83 16.48 -5.24
CA ASN A 110 -5.38 16.50 -5.11
C ASN A 110 -4.99 15.87 -3.78
N GLY A 111 -4.66 14.58 -3.83
CA GLY A 111 -3.82 13.95 -2.86
C GLY A 111 -4.35 12.63 -2.33
N ALA A 112 -3.42 11.76 -1.95
CA ALA A 112 -3.70 10.41 -1.51
C ALA A 112 -4.62 10.33 -0.31
N CYS A 113 -4.46 11.26 0.65
CA CYS A 113 -5.33 11.36 1.81
C CYS A 113 -6.78 11.65 1.40
N ALA A 114 -7.00 12.59 0.48
CA ALA A 114 -8.33 12.96 0.03
C ALA A 114 -9.00 11.83 -0.77
N ILE A 115 -8.25 11.12 -1.62
CA ILE A 115 -8.76 9.99 -2.39
C ILE A 115 -9.14 8.81 -1.46
N THR A 116 -8.30 8.53 -0.46
CA THR A 116 -8.61 7.53 0.57
C THR A 116 -9.85 7.94 1.38
N GLY A 117 -9.97 9.23 1.72
CA GLY A 117 -11.14 9.80 2.38
C GLY A 117 -12.42 9.63 1.57
N LEU A 118 -12.36 9.87 0.26
CA LEU A 118 -13.49 9.65 -0.65
C LEU A 118 -13.93 8.19 -0.68
N ALA A 119 -12.98 7.25 -0.76
CA ALA A 119 -13.27 5.82 -0.73
C ALA A 119 -13.92 5.39 0.59
N LEU A 120 -13.42 5.89 1.73
CA LEU A 120 -14.01 5.64 3.05
C LEU A 120 -15.41 6.24 3.17
N TYR A 121 -15.61 7.46 2.67
CA TYR A 121 -16.90 8.14 2.67
C TYR A 121 -17.95 7.34 1.88
N VAL A 122 -17.64 6.96 0.63
CA VAL A 122 -18.52 6.15 -0.21
C VAL A 122 -18.89 4.84 0.49
N ARG A 123 -17.90 4.15 1.05
CA ARG A 123 -18.13 2.91 1.80
C ARG A 123 -19.03 3.13 3.01
N GLY A 124 -18.76 4.16 3.81
CA GLY A 124 -19.55 4.50 4.99
C GLY A 124 -21.01 4.79 4.65
N VAL A 125 -21.26 5.59 3.60
CA VAL A 125 -22.61 5.95 3.15
C VAL A 125 -23.37 4.71 2.70
N VAL A 126 -22.76 3.85 1.89
CA VAL A 126 -23.37 2.58 1.48
C VAL A 126 -23.67 1.71 2.70
N GLU A 127 -22.79 1.66 3.70
CA GLU A 127 -22.99 0.83 4.88
C GLU A 127 -24.08 1.34 5.82
N LEU A 128 -24.33 2.65 5.86
CA LEU A 128 -25.49 3.24 6.53
C LEU A 128 -26.80 2.81 5.86
N PHE A 129 -26.87 2.91 4.53
CA PHE A 129 -28.03 2.38 3.78
C PHE A 129 -28.19 0.88 3.99
N ARG A 130 -27.08 0.13 4.04
CA ARG A 130 -27.08 -1.32 4.27
C ARG A 130 -27.68 -1.64 5.64
N ALA A 131 -27.28 -0.90 6.68
CA ALA A 131 -27.81 -1.04 8.03
C ALA A 131 -29.32 -0.75 8.09
N TYR A 132 -29.78 0.29 7.39
CA TYR A 132 -31.20 0.65 7.32
C TYR A 132 -32.05 -0.47 6.69
N PHE A 133 -31.61 -1.02 5.55
CA PHE A 133 -32.34 -2.10 4.87
C PHE A 133 -32.17 -3.48 5.51
N TYR A 134 -31.14 -3.66 6.35
CA TYR A 134 -30.89 -4.92 7.07
C TYR A 134 -32.07 -5.34 7.95
N HIS A 135 -32.77 -4.37 8.55
CA HIS A 135 -33.92 -4.63 9.41
C HIS A 135 -35.14 -5.17 8.66
N ARG A 136 -35.24 -4.94 7.34
CA ARG A 136 -36.36 -5.41 6.51
C ARG A 136 -36.12 -6.77 5.84
N GLU A 137 -34.88 -7.07 5.46
CA GLU A 137 -34.58 -8.27 4.65
C GLU A 137 -34.04 -9.48 5.43
N THR A 138 -33.60 -9.30 6.68
CA THR A 138 -32.99 -10.39 7.47
C THR A 138 -33.55 -10.46 8.88
N SER A 139 -33.75 -11.67 9.43
CA SER A 139 -34.20 -11.84 10.83
C SER A 139 -33.10 -11.52 11.86
N ASN A 140 -31.86 -11.39 11.41
CA ASN A 140 -30.73 -11.04 12.26
C ASN A 140 -30.63 -9.52 12.44
N LYS A 141 -30.30 -9.10 13.66
CA LYS A 141 -30.06 -7.68 13.97
C LYS A 141 -28.71 -7.25 13.40
N TYR A 142 -28.68 -6.09 12.75
CA TYR A 142 -27.44 -5.45 12.38
C TYR A 142 -26.68 -5.03 13.64
N PRO A 143 -25.39 -5.37 13.79
CA PRO A 143 -24.64 -5.06 15.01
C PRO A 143 -24.43 -3.54 15.14
N ILE A 144 -24.84 -2.96 16.28
CA ILE A 144 -24.69 -1.53 16.58
C ILE A 144 -23.24 -1.06 16.42
N TRP A 145 -22.27 -1.88 16.83
CA TRP A 145 -20.86 -1.51 16.74
C TRP A 145 -20.40 -1.30 15.29
N TRP A 146 -20.93 -2.07 14.34
CA TRP A 146 -20.64 -1.89 12.92
C TRP A 146 -21.30 -0.62 12.36
N LEU A 147 -22.45 -0.23 12.90
CA LEU A 147 -23.11 1.04 12.57
C LEU A 147 -22.27 2.23 13.05
N CYS A 148 -21.73 2.18 14.27
CA CYS A 148 -20.82 3.20 14.78
C CYS A 148 -19.57 3.33 13.89
N ILE A 149 -19.00 2.21 13.42
CA ILE A 149 -17.88 2.22 12.47
C ILE A 149 -18.28 2.86 11.14
N ALA A 150 -19.48 2.56 10.62
CA ALA A 150 -19.97 3.15 9.37
C ALA A 150 -20.12 4.68 9.48
N ILE A 151 -20.69 5.17 10.58
CA ILE A 151 -20.77 6.62 10.88
C ILE A 151 -19.35 7.20 10.95
N GLY A 152 -18.44 6.51 11.63
CA GLY A 152 -17.02 6.87 11.69
C GLY A 152 -16.40 6.99 10.29
N PHE A 153 -16.64 6.04 9.38
CA PHE A 153 -16.14 6.11 8.01
C PHE A 153 -16.70 7.29 7.22
N VAL A 154 -17.98 7.65 7.41
CA VAL A 154 -18.57 8.82 6.76
C VAL A 154 -17.94 10.10 7.29
N SER A 155 -17.93 10.30 8.62
CA SER A 155 -17.41 11.52 9.23
C SER A 155 -15.91 11.68 8.99
N PHE A 156 -15.13 10.63 9.21
CA PHE A 156 -13.68 10.63 9.02
C PHE A 156 -13.32 10.73 7.53
N GLY A 157 -14.02 10.01 6.65
CA GLY A 157 -13.81 10.07 5.21
C GLY A 157 -14.08 11.47 4.65
N MET A 158 -15.18 12.10 5.06
CA MET A 158 -15.50 13.49 4.67
C MET A 158 -14.46 14.47 5.22
N TRP A 159 -14.02 14.30 6.47
CA TRP A 159 -12.98 15.14 7.05
C TRP A 159 -11.66 15.03 6.29
N MET A 160 -11.21 13.81 5.96
CA MET A 160 -10.01 13.57 5.15
C MET A 160 -10.11 14.14 3.73
N LEU A 161 -11.32 14.16 3.16
CA LEU A 161 -11.58 14.69 1.83
C LEU A 161 -11.48 16.22 1.81
N VAL A 162 -12.04 16.90 2.82
CA VAL A 162 -12.08 18.37 2.90
C VAL A 162 -10.79 18.96 3.46
N ALA A 163 -10.23 18.33 4.49
CA ALA A 163 -9.05 18.77 5.21
C ALA A 163 -8.04 17.61 5.30
N PRO A 164 -7.25 17.35 4.25
CA PRO A 164 -6.23 16.32 4.28
C PRO A 164 -5.20 16.63 5.37
N PHE A 165 -5.24 15.85 6.45
CA PHE A 165 -4.41 16.07 7.64
C PHE A 165 -2.96 15.64 7.45
N ILE A 166 -2.69 14.76 6.48
CA ILE A 166 -1.33 14.40 6.04
C ILE A 166 -1.16 14.83 4.59
N GLN A 167 -0.14 15.64 4.33
CA GLN A 167 0.29 15.98 2.98
C GLN A 167 1.03 14.79 2.35
N ASP A 168 0.80 14.56 1.06
CA ASP A 168 1.43 13.45 0.33
C ASP A 168 2.96 13.43 0.45
N ILE A 169 3.57 14.63 0.49
CA ILE A 169 5.01 14.80 0.70
C ILE A 169 5.49 14.11 1.99
N VAL A 170 4.71 14.20 3.07
CA VAL A 170 5.02 13.60 4.37
C VAL A 170 4.90 12.08 4.30
N ILE A 171 3.88 11.56 3.61
CA ILE A 171 3.71 10.10 3.39
C ILE A 171 4.89 9.54 2.58
N ILE A 172 5.30 10.26 1.53
CA ILE A 172 6.46 9.89 0.71
C ILE A 172 7.73 9.83 1.58
N TRP A 173 7.94 10.82 2.46
CA TRP A 173 9.08 10.81 3.39
C TRP A 173 9.08 9.60 4.32
N ILE A 174 7.93 9.25 4.88
CA ILE A 174 7.78 8.06 5.73
C ILE A 174 8.13 6.79 4.93
N PHE A 175 7.61 6.68 3.71
CA PHE A 175 7.89 5.55 2.82
C PHE A 175 9.38 5.43 2.49
N VAL A 176 10.02 6.55 2.16
CA VAL A 176 11.47 6.63 1.88
C VAL A 176 12.29 6.24 3.11
N ALA A 177 11.92 6.72 4.30
CA ALA A 177 12.60 6.37 5.55
C ALA A 177 12.53 4.85 5.84
N ILE A 178 11.37 4.23 5.60
CA ILE A 178 11.21 2.78 5.72
C ILE A 178 12.13 2.04 4.72
N LEU A 179 12.19 2.48 3.46
CA LEU A 179 13.09 1.89 2.47
C LEU A 179 14.56 2.00 2.88
N PHE A 180 14.98 3.13 3.46
CA PHE A 180 16.33 3.28 3.99
C PHE A 180 16.63 2.30 5.12
N ILE A 181 15.70 2.16 6.08
CA ILE A 181 15.85 1.21 7.19
C ILE A 181 15.96 -0.22 6.66
N VAL A 182 15.09 -0.61 5.72
CA VAL A 182 15.12 -1.93 5.09
C VAL A 182 16.43 -2.15 4.32
N GLY A 183 16.89 -1.16 3.56
CA GLY A 183 18.15 -1.21 2.84
C GLY A 183 19.35 -1.44 3.77
N ILE A 184 19.44 -0.68 4.86
CA ILE A 184 20.49 -0.84 5.88
C ILE A 184 20.40 -2.22 6.54
N LEU A 185 19.21 -2.67 6.93
CA LEU A 185 19.01 -3.99 7.54
C LEU A 185 19.48 -5.11 6.60
N LEU A 186 19.15 -5.04 5.31
CA LEU A 186 19.60 -6.02 4.32
C LEU A 186 21.13 -6.05 4.19
N ILE A 187 21.78 -4.89 4.19
CA ILE A 187 23.25 -4.80 4.18
C ILE A 187 23.84 -5.41 5.45
N VAL A 188 23.28 -5.10 6.62
CA VAL A 188 23.71 -5.65 7.91
C VAL A 188 23.55 -7.18 7.92
N TYR A 189 22.39 -7.70 7.52
CA TYR A 189 22.16 -9.15 7.36
C TYR A 189 23.14 -9.78 6.38
N GLY A 190 23.44 -9.09 5.27
CA GLY A 190 24.49 -9.48 4.34
C GLY A 190 25.84 -9.62 5.05
N ILE A 191 26.29 -8.60 5.80
CA ILE A 191 27.56 -8.64 6.54
C ILE A 191 27.59 -9.79 7.56
N TYR A 192 26.50 -10.06 8.27
CA TYR A 192 26.41 -11.20 9.20
C TYR A 192 26.44 -12.57 8.50
N ALA A 193 25.90 -12.67 7.27
CA ALA A 193 25.94 -13.88 6.46
C ALA A 193 27.30 -14.12 5.77
N LYS A 194 28.31 -13.29 6.03
CA LYS A 194 29.63 -13.38 5.41
C LYS A 194 30.26 -14.77 5.63
N PRO A 195 30.58 -15.51 4.55
CA PRO A 195 31.25 -16.79 4.67
C PRO A 195 32.66 -16.57 5.24
N GLN A 196 33.01 -17.31 6.30
CA GLN A 196 34.39 -17.34 6.79
C GLN A 196 35.27 -17.96 5.69
N LYS A 197 36.21 -17.18 5.16
CA LYS A 197 37.25 -17.71 4.26
C LYS A 197 37.95 -18.86 5.01
N LYS A 198 37.86 -20.09 4.51
CA LYS A 198 38.81 -21.15 4.90
C LYS A 198 40.20 -20.61 4.56
N LYS A 199 41.03 -20.36 5.59
CA LYS A 199 42.46 -20.08 5.39
C LYS A 199 43.01 -21.25 4.58
N GLN A 200 43.43 -20.99 3.34
CA GLN A 200 44.28 -21.94 2.62
C GLN A 200 45.59 -22.00 3.41
N GLU A 201 45.80 -23.09 4.15
CA GLU A 201 47.12 -23.44 4.66
C GLU A 201 48.04 -23.54 3.44
N LYS A 202 48.98 -22.61 3.32
CA LYS A 202 50.16 -22.77 2.47
C LYS A 202 50.83 -24.06 2.91
N LYS A 203 50.65 -25.15 2.16
CA LYS A 203 51.57 -26.28 2.19
C LYS A 203 52.92 -25.75 1.73
N VAL A 204 53.74 -25.34 2.68
CA VAL A 204 55.19 -25.25 2.50
C VAL A 204 55.63 -26.67 2.23
N THR A 205 55.81 -27.01 0.95
CA THR A 205 56.47 -28.24 0.54
C THR A 205 57.90 -28.16 1.03
N LYS A 206 58.12 -28.70 2.23
CA LYS A 206 59.46 -29.07 2.73
C LYS A 206 59.78 -30.45 2.16
N ASN A 207 61.03 -30.61 1.74
CA ASN A 207 61.74 -31.85 1.35
C ASN A 207 61.60 -32.19 -0.14
N LYS A 208 62.67 -32.50 -0.88
CA LYS A 208 63.95 -33.14 -0.53
C LYS A 208 65.10 -32.51 -1.30
#